data_AF-A0A3P7TZ56-F1
#
_entry.id   AF-A0A3P7TZ56-F1
#
_cell.length_a   1.000
_cell.length_b   1.000
_cell.length_c   1.000
_cell.angle_alpha   90.00
_cell.angle_beta   90.00
_cell.angle_gamma   90.00
#
_symmetry.space_group_name_H-M   'P 1'
#
loop_
_entity.id
_entity.type
_entity.pdbx_description
1 polymer ?
#
loop_
_entity_poly.entity_id
_entity_poly.type
_entity_poly.pdbx_seq_one_letter_code
_entity_poly.pdbx_strand_id
1 'polypeptide(L)'
;MTVLADDQFLNDAIEGDALAYKSDRIDIYSVSWGPKDDGRSAERPGTLAQKAIEFGAVHGRKGLGSLYVWASGNGGLEDDDCAMDGYASNLHTITFGVATPTGIPPWYTEGCSAVMA
;
A
#
# COMPACT_ATOMS: atom_id res chain seq x y z
N MET A 1 16.08 7.15 5.40
CA MET A 1 14.70 7.63 5.53
C MET A 1 14.78 9.15 5.54
N THR A 2 14.50 9.78 4.40
CA THR A 2 14.39 11.25 4.37
C THR A 2 13.02 11.55 4.97
N VAL A 3 13.01 12.02 6.22
CA VAL A 3 11.80 12.60 6.81
C VAL A 3 11.50 13.87 6.00
N LEU A 4 10.26 14.05 5.58
CA LEU A 4 9.84 15.26 4.88
C LEU A 4 10.29 16.47 5.69
N ALA A 5 10.92 17.45 5.02
CA ALA A 5 11.24 18.72 5.67
C ALA A 5 9.93 19.43 6.07
N ASP A 6 9.99 20.31 7.07
CA ASP A 6 8.81 21.00 7.64
C ASP A 6 7.97 21.80 6.59
N ASP A 7 8.51 22.03 5.39
CA ASP A 7 7.88 22.73 4.26
C ASP A 7 7.46 21.82 3.10
N GLN A 8 7.70 20.50 3.18
CA GLN A 8 7.31 19.54 2.14
C GLN A 8 5.93 18.94 2.41
N PHE A 9 5.00 19.22 1.49
CA PHE A 9 3.69 18.57 1.46
C PHE A 9 3.76 17.24 0.71
N LEU A 10 3.05 16.23 1.23
CA LEU A 10 2.87 14.95 0.57
C LEU A 10 2.36 15.15 -0.87
N ASN A 11 2.98 14.47 -1.82
CA ASN A 11 2.58 14.45 -3.22
C ASN A 11 3.03 13.13 -3.87
N ASP A 12 2.51 12.87 -5.07
CA ASP A 12 2.79 11.65 -5.85
C ASP A 12 4.29 11.39 -6.07
N ALA A 13 5.11 12.43 -6.23
CA ALA A 13 6.56 12.26 -6.43
C ALA A 13 7.26 11.73 -5.17
N ILE A 14 6.85 12.22 -3.99
CA ILE A 14 7.36 11.74 -2.71
C ILE A 14 6.97 10.27 -2.49
N GLU A 15 5.73 9.91 -2.78
CA GLU A 15 5.25 8.53 -2.70
C GLU A 15 6.03 7.62 -3.65
N GLY A 16 6.20 8.03 -4.91
CA GLY A 16 6.99 7.31 -5.90
C GLY A 16 8.46 7.15 -5.51
N ASP A 17 9.10 8.20 -5.01
CA ASP A 17 10.50 8.14 -4.56
C ASP A 17 10.66 7.19 -3.36
N ALA A 18 9.70 7.18 -2.42
CA ALA A 18 9.70 6.25 -1.30
C ALA A 18 9.57 4.79 -1.77
N LEU A 19 8.68 4.53 -2.72
CA LEU A 19 8.41 3.20 -3.26
C LEU A 19 9.50 2.68 -4.21
N ALA A 20 10.26 3.58 -4.83
CA ALA A 20 11.42 3.26 -5.66
C ALA A 20 12.74 3.21 -4.88
N TYR A 21 12.75 3.66 -3.62
CA TYR A 21 13.97 3.84 -2.85
C TYR A 21 14.77 2.54 -2.76
N LYS A 22 15.97 2.52 -3.34
CA LYS A 22 16.93 1.41 -3.25
C LYS A 22 16.33 0.03 -3.59
N SER A 23 15.51 -0.05 -4.63
CA SER A 23 14.91 -1.32 -5.11
C SER A 23 15.95 -2.36 -5.58
N ASP A 24 17.21 -1.96 -5.76
CA ASP A 24 18.36 -2.85 -5.99
C ASP A 24 18.86 -3.58 -4.73
N ARG A 25 18.46 -3.10 -3.53
CA ARG A 25 18.91 -3.60 -2.23
C ARG A 25 17.79 -3.99 -1.27
N ILE A 26 16.67 -3.27 -1.34
CA ILE A 26 15.50 -3.54 -0.51
C ILE A 26 14.70 -4.65 -1.18
N ASP A 27 14.52 -5.74 -0.45
CA ASP A 27 13.72 -6.84 -0.94
C ASP A 27 12.21 -6.61 -0.73
N ILE A 28 11.85 -6.09 0.44
CA ILE A 28 10.46 -5.99 0.89
C ILE A 28 10.18 -4.57 1.35
N TYR A 29 9.09 -4.01 0.84
CA TYR A 29 8.49 -2.76 1.27
C TYR A 29 7.24 -3.10 2.07
N SER A 30 7.22 -2.73 3.35
CA SER A 30 6.05 -2.90 4.22
C SER A 30 5.36 -1.56 4.35
N VAL A 31 4.11 -1.49 3.90
CA VAL A 31 3.40 -0.23 3.72
C VAL A 31 1.99 -0.31 4.29
N SER A 32 1.56 0.76 4.95
CA SER A 32 0.26 0.83 5.66
C SER A 32 -0.32 2.24 5.61
N TRP A 33 -0.12 2.91 4.47
CA TRP A 33 -0.75 4.18 4.13
C TRP A 33 -1.53 4.01 2.83
N GLY A 34 -2.51 4.87 2.60
CA GLY A 34 -3.41 4.80 1.47
C GLY A 34 -4.36 6.00 1.49
N PRO A 35 -5.48 5.92 0.75
CA PRO A 35 -6.57 6.87 0.85
C PRO A 35 -7.13 6.90 2.27
N LYS A 36 -8.06 7.81 2.51
CA LYS A 36 -8.73 7.89 3.80
C LYS A 36 -9.74 6.75 3.93
N ASP A 37 -9.58 5.95 4.98
CA ASP A 37 -10.49 4.84 5.33
C ASP A 37 -11.83 5.36 5.90
N ASP A 38 -12.67 5.98 5.06
CA ASP A 38 -13.94 6.60 5.45
C ASP A 38 -15.19 6.07 4.73
N GLY A 39 -15.07 4.94 4.03
CA GLY A 39 -16.17 4.29 3.29
C GLY A 39 -16.69 5.12 2.12
N ARG A 40 -15.96 6.18 1.72
CA ARG A 40 -16.38 7.15 0.70
C ARG A 40 -15.26 7.51 -0.27
N SER A 41 -14.02 7.43 0.19
CA SER A 41 -12.84 7.70 -0.64
C SER A 41 -12.60 6.54 -1.61
N ALA A 42 -12.33 6.88 -2.87
CA ALA A 42 -11.99 5.91 -3.91
C ALA A 42 -10.83 6.50 -4.71
N GLU A 43 -9.62 6.16 -4.30
CA GLU A 43 -8.39 6.75 -4.82
C GLU A 43 -7.37 5.66 -5.16
N ARG A 44 -6.32 6.04 -5.88
CA ARG A 44 -5.26 5.12 -6.32
C ARG A 44 -3.93 5.86 -6.33
N PRO A 45 -2.80 5.14 -6.37
CA PRO A 45 -1.52 5.78 -6.56
C PRO A 45 -1.51 6.74 -7.74
N GLY A 46 -0.89 7.89 -7.54
CA GLY A 46 -0.60 8.81 -8.62
C GLY A 46 0.33 8.18 -9.66
N THR A 47 0.61 8.91 -10.74
CA THR A 47 1.32 8.34 -11.90
C THR A 47 2.75 7.92 -11.54
N LEU A 48 3.43 8.67 -10.67
CA LEU A 48 4.80 8.37 -10.27
C LEU A 48 4.84 7.22 -9.28
N ALA A 49 3.96 7.21 -8.27
CA ALA A 49 3.81 6.11 -7.33
C ALA A 49 3.46 4.80 -8.04
N GLN A 50 2.50 4.83 -8.99
CA GLN A 50 2.11 3.65 -9.76
C GLN A 50 3.28 3.09 -10.58
N LYS A 51 4.03 3.97 -11.28
CA LYS A 51 5.22 3.56 -12.03
C LYS A 51 6.34 3.03 -11.14
N ALA A 52 6.51 3.59 -9.94
CA ALA A 52 7.51 3.12 -8.98
C ALA A 52 7.21 1.68 -8.53
N ILE A 53 5.95 1.39 -8.20
CA ILE A 53 5.50 0.05 -7.83
C ILE A 53 5.71 -0.93 -9.01
N GLU A 54 5.23 -0.58 -10.20
CA GLU A 54 5.37 -1.43 -11.40
C GLU A 54 6.84 -1.70 -11.73
N PHE A 55 7.68 -0.65 -11.76
CA PHE A 55 9.10 -0.80 -12.04
C PHE A 55 9.79 -1.65 -10.99
N GLY A 56 9.51 -1.43 -9.70
CA GLY A 56 10.06 -2.23 -8.61
C GLY A 56 9.63 -3.69 -8.70
N ALA A 57 8.36 -3.97 -8.97
CA ALA A 57 7.83 -5.32 -9.09
C ALA A 57 8.40 -6.09 -10.30
N VAL A 58 8.87 -5.40 -11.34
CA VAL A 58 9.47 -6.04 -12.51
C VAL A 58 11.00 -6.11 -12.43
N HIS A 59 11.67 -5.06 -11.92
CA HIS A 59 13.13 -4.91 -12.03
C HIS A 59 13.85 -4.94 -10.68
N GLY A 60 13.13 -4.75 -9.57
CA GLY A 60 13.69 -4.81 -8.23
C GLY A 60 14.28 -6.16 -7.90
N ARG A 61 15.06 -6.24 -6.81
CA ARG A 61 15.69 -7.49 -6.36
C ARG A 61 16.51 -8.19 -7.46
N LYS A 62 17.28 -7.41 -8.22
CA LYS A 62 18.09 -7.90 -9.36
C LYS A 62 17.24 -8.60 -10.45
N GLY A 63 16.03 -8.09 -10.70
CA GLY A 63 15.08 -8.64 -11.68
C GLY A 63 14.17 -9.75 -11.15
N LEU A 64 14.19 -10.04 -9.84
CA LEU A 64 13.22 -10.95 -9.21
C LEU A 64 11.89 -10.26 -8.86
N GLY A 65 11.86 -8.92 -8.89
CA GLY A 65 10.74 -8.10 -8.46
C GLY A 65 10.75 -7.82 -6.96
N SER A 66 10.68 -6.54 -6.60
CA SER A 66 10.44 -6.07 -5.23
C SER A 66 9.09 -6.58 -4.72
N LEU A 67 9.02 -6.89 -3.43
CA LEU A 67 7.77 -7.30 -2.78
C LEU A 67 7.16 -6.10 -2.04
N TYR A 68 5.97 -5.68 -2.47
CA TYR A 68 5.22 -4.63 -1.79
C TYR A 68 4.12 -5.28 -0.95
N VAL A 69 4.28 -5.22 0.37
CA VAL A 69 3.32 -5.75 1.34
C VAL A 69 2.48 -4.58 1.84
N TRP A 70 1.16 -4.68 1.66
CA TRP A 70 0.22 -3.60 2.00
C TRP A 70 -0.79 -4.05 3.05
N ALA A 71 -1.14 -3.16 3.98
CA ALA A 71 -2.28 -3.38 4.87
C ALA A 71 -3.59 -3.19 4.08
N SER A 72 -4.63 -3.96 4.40
CA SER A 72 -5.93 -3.83 3.74
C SER A 72 -6.66 -2.53 4.09
N GLY A 73 -6.49 -2.00 5.30
CA GLY A 73 -7.12 -0.76 5.76
C GLY A 73 -7.76 -0.87 7.15
N ASN A 74 -8.22 0.26 7.70
CA ASN A 74 -8.78 0.38 9.05
C ASN A 74 -10.23 0.93 9.09
N GLY A 75 -10.90 1.02 7.96
CA GLY A 75 -12.23 1.60 7.75
C GLY A 75 -13.41 0.69 8.06
N GLY A 76 -13.20 -0.44 8.76
CA GLY A 76 -14.27 -1.42 9.01
C GLY A 76 -15.51 -0.89 9.74
N LEU A 77 -15.40 0.18 10.55
CA LEU A 77 -16.56 0.83 11.18
C LEU A 77 -17.28 1.83 10.26
N GLU A 78 -16.64 2.24 9.17
CA GLU A 78 -17.17 3.17 8.18
C GLU A 78 -17.79 2.43 6.97
N ASP A 79 -17.93 1.09 7.07
CA ASP A 79 -18.33 0.20 5.99
C ASP A 79 -17.43 0.31 4.74
N ASP A 80 -16.12 0.51 4.94
CA ASP A 80 -15.15 0.63 3.85
C ASP A 80 -14.79 -0.72 3.21
N ASP A 81 -14.39 -0.66 1.94
CA ASP A 81 -14.00 -1.81 1.12
C ASP A 81 -12.63 -1.54 0.47
N CYS A 82 -11.63 -2.34 0.83
CA CYS A 82 -10.26 -2.14 0.34
C CYS A 82 -10.08 -2.27 -1.18
N ALA A 83 -11.11 -2.66 -1.94
CA ALA A 83 -11.10 -2.54 -3.40
C ALA A 83 -11.15 -1.07 -3.87
N MET A 84 -11.57 -0.15 -3.00
CA MET A 84 -11.58 1.30 -3.25
C MET A 84 -10.24 1.97 -2.93
N ASP A 85 -9.33 1.26 -2.25
CA ASP A 85 -7.92 1.63 -2.14
C ASP A 85 -7.12 1.03 -3.31
N GLY A 86 -6.70 1.87 -4.26
CA GLY A 86 -5.88 1.50 -5.40
C GLY A 86 -4.44 1.07 -5.06
N TYR A 87 -3.98 1.25 -3.83
CA TYR A 87 -2.75 0.66 -3.31
C TYR A 87 -2.98 -0.79 -2.86
N ALA A 88 -3.97 -1.01 -2.01
CA ALA A 88 -4.36 -2.35 -1.54
C ALA A 88 -4.88 -3.23 -2.70
N SER A 89 -5.56 -2.68 -3.69
CA SER A 89 -6.08 -3.41 -4.85
C SER A 89 -5.12 -3.47 -6.05
N ASN A 90 -3.88 -2.99 -5.90
CA ASN A 90 -2.90 -2.99 -6.98
C ASN A 90 -2.42 -4.41 -7.33
N LEU A 91 -2.28 -4.72 -8.62
CA LEU A 91 -1.77 -6.01 -9.09
C LEU A 91 -0.38 -6.37 -8.52
N HIS A 92 0.43 -5.36 -8.20
CA HIS A 92 1.81 -5.52 -7.76
C HIS A 92 1.98 -5.48 -6.22
N THR A 93 0.89 -5.34 -5.47
CA THR A 93 0.91 -5.37 -4.01
C THR A 93 0.38 -6.71 -3.50
N ILE A 94 0.90 -7.11 -2.34
CA ILE A 94 0.46 -8.26 -1.57
C ILE A 94 -0.29 -7.71 -0.37
N THR A 95 -1.61 -7.72 -0.45
CA THR A 95 -2.48 -7.11 0.56
C THR A 95 -2.86 -8.11 1.62
N PHE A 96 -2.63 -7.74 2.89
CA PHE A 96 -2.93 -8.56 4.05
C PHE A 96 -4.02 -7.93 4.90
N GLY A 97 -4.96 -8.77 5.33
CA GLY A 97 -5.90 -8.44 6.37
C GLY A 97 -5.28 -8.60 7.76
N VAL A 98 -6.13 -8.46 8.76
CA VAL A 98 -5.73 -8.62 10.16
C VAL A 98 -6.69 -9.56 10.88
N ALA A 99 -6.16 -10.33 11.81
CA ALA A 99 -6.93 -11.14 12.73
C ALA A 99 -6.51 -10.83 14.17
N THR A 100 -7.46 -10.88 15.08
CA THR A 100 -7.19 -10.85 16.52
C THR A 100 -6.49 -12.14 16.96
N PRO A 101 -5.96 -12.20 18.20
CA PRO A 101 -5.39 -13.44 18.74
C PRO A 101 -6.36 -14.63 18.78
N THR A 102 -7.68 -14.40 18.70
CA THR A 102 -8.71 -15.45 18.64
C THR A 102 -9.08 -15.84 17.21
N GLY A 103 -8.38 -15.32 16.19
CA GLY A 103 -8.58 -15.68 14.79
C GLY A 103 -9.81 -15.06 14.13
N ILE A 104 -10.35 -13.98 14.70
CA ILE A 104 -11.48 -13.24 14.10
C ILE A 104 -11.01 -11.88 13.59
N PRO A 105 -11.64 -11.30 12.55
CA PRO A 105 -11.35 -9.93 12.14
C PRO A 105 -11.66 -8.93 13.28
N PRO A 106 -10.75 -8.01 13.63
CA PRO A 106 -11.07 -6.87 14.50
C PRO A 106 -12.04 -5.90 13.82
N TRP A 107 -12.64 -4.99 14.61
CA TRP A 107 -13.69 -4.05 14.17
C TRP A 107 -13.25 -3.06 13.08
N TYR A 108 -11.95 -2.82 12.93
CA TYR A 108 -11.41 -1.90 11.92
C TYR A 108 -11.08 -2.60 10.60
N THR A 109 -11.19 -3.94 10.52
CA THR A 109 -10.76 -4.68 9.33
C THR A 109 -11.55 -4.29 8.09
N GLU A 110 -10.83 -3.92 7.03
CA GLU A 110 -11.37 -3.88 5.68
C GLU A 110 -11.12 -5.20 4.96
N GLY A 111 -12.16 -5.70 4.31
CA GLY A 111 -12.10 -6.90 3.47
C GLY A 111 -12.48 -6.58 2.04
N CYS A 112 -11.82 -7.23 1.09
CA CYS A 112 -12.10 -7.11 -0.34
C CYS A 112 -11.50 -8.29 -1.09
N SER A 113 -11.79 -8.42 -2.39
CA SER A 113 -11.25 -9.51 -3.21
C SER A 113 -9.74 -9.45 -3.43
N ALA A 114 -9.08 -8.35 -3.06
CA ALA A 114 -7.62 -8.19 -3.17
C ALA A 114 -6.86 -8.70 -1.94
N VAL A 115 -7.53 -8.98 -0.82
CA VAL A 115 -6.88 -9.52 0.38
C VAL A 115 -6.41 -10.95 0.11
N MET A 116 -5.11 -11.20 0.31
CA MET A 116 -4.48 -12.49 0.02
C MET A 116 -4.33 -13.39 1.24
N ALA A 117 -4.23 -12.82 2.45
CA ALA A 117 -4.06 -13.55 3.71
C ALA A 117 -4.45 -12.70 4.92
#